data_AF-A0A7W0UQ94-F1
#
_entry.id   AF-A0A7W0UQ94-F1
#
_cell.length_a   1.000
_cell.length_b   1.000
_cell.length_c   1.000
_cell.angle_alpha   90.00
_cell.angle_beta   90.00
_cell.angle_gamma   90.00
#
_symmetry.space_group_name_H-M   'P 1'
#
loop_
_entity.id
_entity.type
_entity.pdbx_description
1 polymer ?
#
loop_
_entity_poly.entity_id
_entity_poly.type
_entity_poly.pdbx_seq_one_letter_code
_entity_poly.pdbx_strand_id
1 'polypeptide(L)'
;IGPGIDFFAKLKDVGNFIPVQATPGTIASGQTPVTIDWDYLNIAYIKEFASAKIRVAVPTDGIYGGHYCQAVNATAPHPWAARLWQEFLYSDQGQLLWLKGYSHPALFTDLLTRKVVPKSLLDALPPAGPYAKVKFASPAQQSKARAQIATEWPKKVGA
;
A
#
# COMPACT_ATOMS: atom_id res chain seq x y z
N ILE A 1 -15.08 -10.85 -3.40
CA ILE A 1 -15.02 -10.59 -1.94
C ILE A 1 -15.19 -11.88 -1.16
N GLY A 2 -16.32 -12.60 -1.29
CA GLY A 2 -16.56 -13.91 -0.64
C GLY A 2 -15.38 -14.88 -0.64
N PRO A 3 -14.79 -15.22 -1.82
CA PRO A 3 -13.65 -16.14 -1.86
C PRO A 3 -12.42 -15.70 -1.03
N GLY A 4 -12.20 -14.39 -0.90
CA GLY A 4 -11.12 -13.86 -0.05
C GLY A 4 -11.41 -14.03 1.44
N ILE A 5 -12.66 -13.83 1.86
CA ILE A 5 -13.09 -14.07 3.25
C ILE A 5 -12.97 -15.56 3.57
N ASP A 6 -13.39 -16.44 2.65
CA ASP A 6 -13.29 -17.89 2.84
C ASP A 6 -11.83 -18.36 2.90
N PHE A 7 -10.93 -17.72 2.16
CA PHE A 7 -9.49 -17.96 2.27
C PHE A 7 -8.95 -17.65 3.66
N PHE A 8 -9.26 -16.48 4.22
CA PHE A 8 -8.81 -16.12 5.58
C PHE A 8 -9.49 -16.94 6.67
N ALA A 9 -10.75 -17.33 6.48
CA ALA A 9 -11.42 -18.29 7.37
C ALA A 9 -10.68 -19.63 7.38
N LYS A 10 -10.30 -20.15 6.21
CA LYS A 10 -9.49 -21.36 6.12
C LYS A 10 -8.13 -21.21 6.80
N LEU A 11 -7.45 -20.06 6.64
CA LEU A 11 -6.18 -19.80 7.32
C LEU A 11 -6.32 -19.83 8.84
N LYS A 12 -7.43 -19.30 9.36
CA LYS A 12 -7.76 -19.38 10.79
C LYS A 12 -8.01 -20.81 11.22
N ASP A 13 -8.83 -21.56 10.48
CA ASP A 13 -9.18 -22.94 10.82
C ASP A 13 -7.94 -23.86 10.90
N VAL A 14 -6.94 -23.61 10.06
CA VAL A 14 -5.66 -24.35 10.09
C VAL A 14 -4.61 -23.75 11.04
N GLY A 15 -4.94 -22.71 11.79
CA GLY A 15 -4.06 -22.08 12.80
C GLY A 15 -2.95 -21.18 12.24
N ASN A 16 -3.01 -20.81 10.96
CA ASN A 16 -1.99 -19.99 10.29
C ASN A 16 -2.37 -18.51 10.16
N PHE A 17 -3.59 -18.12 10.56
CA PHE A 17 -4.00 -16.72 10.57
C PHE A 17 -3.58 -16.06 11.89
N ILE A 18 -2.74 -15.03 11.80
CA ILE A 18 -2.38 -14.18 12.94
C ILE A 18 -3.32 -12.96 12.91
N PRO A 19 -4.30 -12.84 13.83
CA PRO A 19 -5.32 -11.79 13.81
C PRO A 19 -4.79 -10.49 14.45
N VAL A 20 -3.53 -10.13 14.19
CA VAL A 20 -2.93 -8.88 14.65
C VAL A 20 -2.46 -8.08 13.45
N GLN A 21 -2.52 -6.76 13.55
CA GLN A 21 -1.99 -5.88 12.51
C GLN A 21 -0.47 -6.10 12.39
N ALA A 22 0.01 -6.31 11.17
CA ALA A 22 1.44 -6.23 10.90
C ALA A 22 1.90 -4.77 11.08
N THR A 23 2.90 -4.59 11.94
CA THR A 23 3.52 -3.29 12.23
C THR A 23 5.01 -3.37 11.89
N PRO A 24 5.72 -2.23 11.77
CA PRO A 24 7.18 -2.26 11.63
C PRO A 24 7.86 -3.10 12.71
N GLY A 25 7.40 -3.03 13.96
CA GLY A 25 7.95 -3.81 15.08
C GLY A 25 7.71 -5.32 14.98
N THR A 26 6.51 -5.75 14.56
CA THR A 26 6.22 -7.19 14.39
C THR A 26 6.95 -7.79 13.20
N ILE A 27 7.17 -7.00 12.14
CA ILE A 27 7.97 -7.40 10.98
C ILE A 27 9.43 -7.53 11.39
N ALA A 28 9.99 -6.51 12.05
CA ALA A 28 11.40 -6.50 12.48
C ALA A 28 11.75 -7.65 13.44
N SER A 29 10.82 -8.01 14.33
CA SER A 29 10.98 -9.12 15.28
C SER A 29 10.67 -10.50 14.70
N GLY A 30 10.10 -10.59 13.49
CA GLY A 30 9.71 -11.85 12.86
C GLY A 30 8.39 -12.45 13.37
N GLN A 31 7.62 -11.72 14.19
CA GLN A 31 6.31 -12.15 14.67
C GLN A 31 5.25 -12.27 13.56
N THR A 32 5.40 -11.50 12.46
CA THR A 32 4.53 -11.59 11.27
C THR A 32 5.33 -12.07 10.05
N PRO A 33 5.64 -13.38 9.95
CA PRO A 33 6.60 -13.92 8.98
C PRO A 33 6.14 -13.80 7.53
N VAL A 34 4.83 -13.80 7.28
CA VAL A 34 4.24 -13.51 5.98
C VAL A 34 3.23 -12.38 6.16
N THR A 35 3.50 -11.25 5.51
CA THR A 35 2.68 -10.03 5.61
C THR A 35 2.15 -9.65 4.24
N ILE A 36 0.86 -9.29 4.16
CA ILE A 36 0.23 -8.71 2.97
C ILE A 36 0.06 -7.22 3.26
N ASP A 37 0.85 -6.39 2.61
CA ASP A 37 0.85 -4.92 2.78
C ASP A 37 1.34 -4.24 1.49
N TRP A 38 1.35 -2.92 1.47
CA TRP A 38 1.85 -2.13 0.36
C TRP A 38 3.29 -2.48 -0.01
N ASP A 39 3.55 -2.50 -1.32
CA ASP A 39 4.86 -2.79 -1.86
C ASP A 39 5.91 -1.80 -1.35
N TYR A 40 5.62 -0.50 -1.36
CA TYR A 40 6.58 0.52 -0.97
C TYR A 40 7.02 0.40 0.50
N LEU A 41 6.10 0.03 1.41
CA LEU A 41 6.43 -0.24 2.82
C LEU A 41 7.34 -1.45 2.93
N ASN A 42 6.94 -2.56 2.31
CA ASN A 42 7.69 -3.81 2.36
C ASN A 42 9.09 -3.67 1.75
N ILE A 43 9.24 -2.91 0.66
CA ILE A 43 10.53 -2.63 0.03
C ILE A 43 11.42 -1.78 0.94
N ALA A 44 10.85 -0.73 1.56
CA ALA A 44 11.59 0.11 2.50
C ALA A 44 12.14 -0.71 3.68
N TYR A 45 11.34 -1.63 4.21
CA TYR A 45 11.71 -2.47 5.34
C TYR A 45 12.89 -3.42 5.05
N ILE A 46 13.18 -3.77 3.79
CA ILE A 46 14.38 -4.56 3.45
C ILE A 46 15.65 -3.86 3.95
N LYS A 47 15.72 -2.54 3.77
CA LYS A 47 16.87 -1.74 4.22
C LYS A 47 16.78 -1.38 5.70
N GLU A 48 15.58 -1.06 6.18
CA GLU A 48 15.37 -0.65 7.58
C GLU A 48 15.65 -1.78 8.57
N PHE A 49 15.26 -3.02 8.23
CA PHE A 49 15.36 -4.20 9.08
C PHE A 49 16.26 -5.26 8.46
N ALA A 50 17.52 -4.92 8.18
CA ALA A 50 18.47 -5.81 7.51
C ALA A 50 18.64 -7.18 8.23
N SER A 51 18.50 -7.22 9.56
CA SER A 51 18.56 -8.46 10.35
C SER A 51 17.35 -9.39 10.13
N ALA A 52 16.21 -8.85 9.72
CA ALA A 52 14.97 -9.61 9.50
C ALA A 52 14.95 -10.37 8.15
N LYS A 53 15.93 -10.15 7.26
CA LYS A 53 16.08 -10.85 5.97
C LYS A 53 14.79 -10.89 5.14
N ILE A 54 14.15 -9.74 5.00
CA ILE A 54 12.86 -9.59 4.31
C ILE A 54 13.01 -9.84 2.82
N ARG A 55 12.08 -10.62 2.24
CA ARG A 55 11.90 -10.77 0.79
C ARG A 55 10.52 -10.27 0.40
N VAL A 56 10.48 -9.44 -0.64
CA VAL A 56 9.24 -8.88 -1.19
C VAL A 56 8.92 -9.53 -2.52
N ALA A 57 7.66 -9.87 -2.73
CA ALA A 57 7.14 -10.38 -4.00
C ALA A 57 5.76 -9.77 -4.28
N VAL A 58 5.51 -9.42 -5.54
CA VAL A 58 4.19 -9.02 -6.02
C VAL A 58 3.53 -10.27 -6.62
N PRO A 59 2.32 -10.68 -6.16
CA PRO A 59 1.60 -11.82 -6.71
C PRO A 59 1.37 -11.66 -8.22
N THR A 60 1.44 -12.74 -9.00
CA THR A 60 1.30 -12.64 -10.47
C THR A 60 -0.11 -12.95 -10.98
N ASP A 61 -0.92 -13.58 -10.12
CA ASP A 61 -2.28 -14.05 -10.36
C ASP A 61 -3.36 -13.08 -9.83
N GLY A 62 -2.97 -12.07 -9.05
CA GLY A 62 -3.86 -11.03 -8.54
C GLY A 62 -3.11 -9.80 -8.06
N ILE A 63 -2.95 -8.80 -8.94
CA ILE A 63 -2.31 -7.52 -8.60
C ILE A 63 -3.39 -6.49 -8.35
N TYR A 64 -3.46 -6.02 -7.10
CA TYR A 64 -4.42 -5.04 -6.65
C TYR A 64 -3.71 -3.75 -6.28
N GLY A 65 -4.14 -2.64 -6.87
CA GLY A 65 -3.67 -1.30 -6.54
C GLY A 65 -4.72 -0.53 -5.76
N GLY A 66 -4.26 0.47 -5.03
CA GLY A 66 -5.11 1.49 -4.44
C GLY A 66 -4.37 2.80 -4.29
N HIS A 67 -5.10 3.80 -3.80
CA HIS A 67 -4.60 5.15 -3.64
C HIS A 67 -4.90 5.63 -2.23
N TYR A 68 -4.02 6.47 -1.70
CA TYR A 68 -4.35 7.30 -0.55
C TYR A 68 -4.94 8.61 -1.06
N CYS A 69 -6.18 8.90 -0.64
CA CYS A 69 -6.79 10.19 -0.91
C CYS A 69 -6.40 11.18 0.18
N GLN A 70 -5.97 12.37 -0.23
CA GLN A 70 -5.72 13.47 0.68
C GLN A 70 -6.81 14.53 0.52
N ALA A 71 -7.15 15.19 1.62
CA ALA A 71 -8.16 16.22 1.64
C ALA A 71 -7.82 17.28 2.70
N VAL A 72 -8.25 18.51 2.46
CA VAL A 72 -8.21 19.58 3.46
C VAL A 72 -9.50 19.52 4.26
N ASN A 73 -9.38 19.41 5.59
CA ASN A 73 -10.53 19.46 6.49
C ASN A 73 -11.24 20.83 6.34
N ALA A 74 -12.55 20.80 6.13
CA ALA A 74 -13.40 21.99 5.97
C ALA A 74 -13.33 22.95 7.17
N THR A 75 -13.05 22.42 8.37
CA THR A 75 -12.93 23.18 9.63
C THR A 75 -11.51 23.22 10.18
N ALA A 76 -10.49 23.00 9.32
CA ALA A 76 -9.10 23.03 9.75
C ALA A 76 -8.77 24.37 10.45
N PRO A 77 -8.09 24.36 11.62
CA PRO A 77 -7.67 25.58 12.29
C PRO A 77 -6.64 26.37 11.48
N HIS A 78 -5.93 25.71 10.56
CA HIS A 78 -4.94 26.29 9.66
C HIS A 78 -5.20 25.88 8.20
N PRO A 79 -6.28 26.37 7.57
CA PRO A 79 -6.71 25.88 6.25
C PRO A 79 -5.73 26.26 5.14
N TRP A 80 -5.07 27.42 5.25
CA TRP A 80 -4.06 27.87 4.27
C TRP A 80 -2.78 27.05 4.34
N ALA A 81 -2.32 26.69 5.54
CA ALA A 81 -1.17 25.79 5.71
C ALA A 81 -1.48 24.39 5.15
N ALA A 82 -2.70 23.88 5.40
CA ALA A 82 -3.13 22.60 4.86
C ALA A 82 -3.19 22.60 3.31
N ARG A 83 -3.67 23.69 2.70
CA ARG A 83 -3.66 23.86 1.23
C ARG A 83 -2.24 23.97 0.68
N LEU A 84 -1.38 24.78 1.29
CA LEU A 84 0.03 24.89 0.90
C LEU A 84 0.74 23.53 0.98
N TRP A 85 0.42 22.72 2.00
CA TRP A 85 0.95 21.37 2.11
C TRP A 85 0.48 20.47 0.97
N GLN A 86 -0.79 20.54 0.55
CA GLN A 86 -1.25 19.83 -0.64
C GLN A 86 -0.48 20.27 -1.90
N GLU A 87 -0.31 21.58 -2.13
CA GLU A 87 0.48 22.10 -3.25
C GLU A 87 1.91 21.56 -3.24
N PHE A 88 2.57 21.54 -2.08
CA PHE A 88 3.91 20.98 -1.94
C PHE A 88 3.94 19.49 -2.29
N LEU A 89 3.00 18.70 -1.76
CA LEU A 89 2.97 17.26 -2.00
C LEU A 89 2.77 16.91 -3.48
N TYR A 90 2.03 17.74 -4.23
CA TYR A 90 1.83 17.57 -5.68
C TYR A 90 2.85 18.32 -6.55
N SER A 91 3.81 19.04 -5.96
CA SER A 91 4.96 19.57 -6.68
C SER A 91 5.92 18.45 -7.10
N ASP A 92 6.83 18.75 -8.05
CA ASP A 92 7.92 17.84 -8.42
C ASP A 92 8.71 17.37 -7.19
N GLN A 93 9.02 18.28 -6.27
CA GLN A 93 9.76 17.94 -5.06
C GLN A 93 8.98 16.94 -4.19
N GLY A 94 7.70 17.19 -3.94
CA GLY A 94 6.85 16.30 -3.14
C GLY A 94 6.70 14.91 -3.77
N GLN A 95 6.47 14.86 -5.08
CA GLN A 95 6.32 13.60 -5.82
C GLN A 95 7.64 12.80 -5.86
N LEU A 96 8.79 13.46 -6.01
CA LEU A 96 10.11 12.81 -5.95
C LEU A 96 10.43 12.30 -4.54
N LEU A 97 9.96 12.97 -3.48
CA LEU A 97 10.06 12.47 -2.11
C LEU A 97 9.24 11.18 -1.91
N TRP A 98 8.01 11.12 -2.43
CA TRP A 98 7.22 9.88 -2.43
C TRP A 98 7.92 8.75 -3.19
N LEU A 99 8.46 9.06 -4.37
CA LEU A 99 9.20 8.09 -5.17
C LEU A 99 10.45 7.56 -4.46
N LYS A 100 11.15 8.43 -3.72
CA LYS A 100 12.30 8.03 -2.88
C LYS A 100 11.90 7.05 -1.77
N GLY A 101 10.65 7.14 -1.29
CA GLY A 101 10.02 6.17 -0.39
C GLY A 101 9.46 4.93 -1.10
N TYR A 102 9.82 4.68 -2.36
CA TYR A 102 9.37 3.58 -3.22
C TYR A 102 7.88 3.62 -3.60
N SER A 103 7.14 4.68 -3.24
CA SER A 103 5.75 4.83 -3.66
C SER A 103 5.66 5.12 -5.17
N HIS A 104 4.49 4.85 -5.75
CA HIS A 104 4.17 5.24 -7.13
C HIS A 104 3.40 6.57 -7.12
N PRO A 105 4.06 7.73 -7.31
CA PRO A 105 3.42 9.03 -7.15
C PRO A 105 2.37 9.30 -8.22
N ALA A 106 1.34 10.08 -7.89
CA ALA A 106 0.22 10.36 -8.78
C ALA A 106 0.64 11.01 -10.11
N LEU A 107 1.70 11.83 -10.08
CA LEU A 107 2.23 12.51 -11.25
C LEU A 107 3.42 11.76 -11.91
N PHE A 108 3.65 10.48 -11.57
CA PHE A 108 4.83 9.75 -12.04
C PHE A 108 5.00 9.77 -13.57
N THR A 109 3.90 9.54 -14.32
CA THR A 109 3.92 9.57 -15.79
C THR A 109 4.31 10.94 -16.34
N ASP A 110 3.82 12.02 -15.72
CA ASP A 110 4.17 13.38 -16.10
C ASP A 110 5.66 13.66 -15.82
N LEU A 111 6.15 13.31 -14.63
CA LEU A 111 7.56 13.45 -14.27
C LEU A 111 8.50 12.70 -15.23
N LEU A 112 8.11 11.48 -15.64
CA LEU A 112 8.86 10.68 -16.63
C LEU A 112 8.86 11.36 -18.01
N THR A 113 7.71 11.86 -18.45
CA THR A 113 7.55 12.56 -19.75
C THR A 113 8.43 13.82 -19.79
N ARG A 114 8.44 14.58 -18.69
CA ARG A 114 9.29 15.77 -18.52
C ARG A 114 10.76 15.45 -18.21
N LYS A 115 11.12 14.18 -18.02
CA LYS A 115 12.48 13.70 -17.72
C LYS A 115 13.08 14.32 -16.45
N VAL A 116 12.26 14.58 -15.43
CA VAL A 116 12.70 15.18 -14.16
C VAL A 116 12.91 14.16 -13.05
N VAL A 117 12.72 12.86 -13.33
CA VAL A 117 13.01 11.78 -12.37
C VAL A 117 14.49 11.42 -12.41
N PRO A 118 15.24 11.55 -11.29
CA PRO A 118 16.61 11.07 -11.21
C PRO A 118 16.71 9.57 -11.47
N LYS A 119 17.67 9.14 -12.31
CA LYS A 119 17.88 7.73 -12.66
C LYS A 119 18.05 6.82 -11.44
N SER A 120 18.71 7.29 -10.38
CA SER A 120 18.90 6.55 -9.14
C SER A 120 17.60 6.18 -8.43
N LEU A 121 16.53 6.97 -8.59
CA LEU A 121 15.22 6.64 -8.03
C LEU A 121 14.53 5.56 -8.86
N LEU A 122 14.65 5.59 -10.19
CA LEU A 122 14.11 4.56 -11.07
C LEU A 122 14.80 3.20 -10.84
N ASP A 123 16.13 3.23 -10.68
CA ASP A 123 16.92 2.01 -10.45
C ASP A 123 16.64 1.37 -9.07
N ALA A 124 16.04 2.12 -8.14
CA ALA A 124 15.66 1.64 -6.82
C ALA A 124 14.27 1.00 -6.77
N LEU A 125 13.45 1.15 -7.82
CA LEU A 125 12.11 0.56 -7.89
C LEU A 125 12.18 -0.92 -8.30
N PRO A 126 11.16 -1.73 -7.93
CA PRO A 126 11.02 -3.07 -8.49
C PRO A 126 10.74 -3.01 -10.00
N PRO A 127 10.90 -4.15 -10.71
CA PRO A 127 10.60 -4.22 -12.13
C PRO A 127 9.20 -3.71 -12.47
N ALA A 128 9.05 -2.93 -13.53
CA ALA A 128 7.77 -2.32 -13.92
C ALA A 128 6.71 -3.34 -14.41
N GLY A 129 7.15 -4.51 -14.90
CA GLY A 129 6.30 -5.51 -15.55
C GLY A 129 5.07 -5.96 -14.73
N PRO A 130 5.23 -6.37 -13.45
CA PRO A 130 4.09 -6.68 -12.58
C PRO A 130 3.08 -5.54 -12.49
N TYR A 131 3.52 -4.29 -12.35
CA TYR A 131 2.64 -3.14 -12.17
C TYR A 131 1.79 -2.82 -13.40
N ALA A 132 2.19 -3.22 -14.61
CA ALA A 132 1.40 -3.01 -15.82
C ALA A 132 0.03 -3.70 -15.80
N LYS A 133 -0.16 -4.70 -14.92
CA LYS A 133 -1.42 -5.46 -14.78
C LYS A 133 -2.22 -5.05 -13.55
N VAL A 134 -1.81 -3.99 -12.85
CA VAL A 134 -2.49 -3.52 -11.64
C VAL A 134 -3.95 -3.20 -11.94
N LYS A 135 -4.85 -3.64 -11.06
CA LYS A 135 -6.28 -3.32 -11.12
C LYS A 135 -6.65 -2.46 -9.93
N PHE A 136 -7.47 -1.43 -10.17
CA PHE A 136 -8.03 -0.56 -9.15
C PHE A 136 -9.52 -0.82 -9.03
N ALA A 137 -10.02 -1.00 -7.81
CA ALA A 137 -11.46 -1.13 -7.59
C ALA A 137 -12.16 0.22 -7.74
N SER A 138 -13.26 0.24 -8.49
CA SER A 138 -14.18 1.36 -8.54
C SER A 138 -14.79 1.65 -7.15
N PRO A 139 -15.27 2.88 -6.89
CA PRO A 139 -15.94 3.22 -5.64
C PRO A 139 -17.11 2.28 -5.30
N ALA A 140 -17.91 1.88 -6.31
CA ALA A 140 -19.01 0.95 -6.13
C ALA A 140 -18.53 -0.46 -5.69
N GLN A 141 -17.45 -0.97 -6.31
CA GLN A 141 -16.84 -2.24 -5.90
C GLN A 141 -16.30 -2.16 -4.46
N GLN A 142 -15.65 -1.07 -4.08
CA GLN A 142 -15.14 -0.88 -2.73
C GLN A 142 -16.27 -0.79 -1.69
N SER A 143 -17.35 -0.07 -1.99
CA SER A 143 -18.52 0.03 -1.10
C SER A 143 -19.19 -1.33 -0.91
N LYS A 144 -19.39 -2.09 -1.99
CA LYS A 144 -19.91 -3.46 -1.91
C LYS A 144 -18.98 -4.37 -1.09
N ALA A 145 -17.67 -4.24 -1.29
CA ALA A 145 -16.67 -5.00 -0.55
C ALA A 145 -16.71 -4.70 0.95
N ARG A 146 -16.73 -3.41 1.33
CA ARG A 146 -16.84 -2.98 2.73
C ARG A 146 -18.09 -3.53 3.41
N ALA A 147 -19.26 -3.40 2.76
CA ALA A 147 -20.51 -3.91 3.32
C ALA A 147 -20.48 -5.43 3.55
N GLN A 148 -19.94 -6.17 2.59
CA GLN A 148 -19.81 -7.63 2.71
C GLN A 148 -18.78 -8.03 3.76
N ILE A 149 -17.62 -7.37 3.83
CA ILE A 149 -16.59 -7.63 4.85
C ILE A 149 -17.15 -7.35 6.25
N ALA A 150 -17.80 -6.21 6.46
CA ALA A 150 -18.38 -5.84 7.75
C ALA A 150 -19.41 -6.88 8.25
N THR A 151 -20.12 -7.53 7.33
CA THR A 151 -21.14 -8.53 7.66
C THR A 151 -20.56 -9.93 7.86
N GLU A 152 -19.63 -10.35 7.01
CA GLU A 152 -19.20 -11.75 6.91
C GLU A 152 -17.88 -12.04 7.63
N TRP A 153 -16.99 -11.05 7.76
CA TRP A 153 -15.70 -11.23 8.43
C TRP A 153 -15.85 -11.59 9.91
N PRO A 154 -16.66 -10.88 10.73
CA PRO A 154 -16.83 -11.25 12.13
C PRO A 154 -17.40 -12.66 12.34
N LYS A 155 -18.25 -13.13 11.41
CA LYS A 155 -18.88 -14.45 11.48
C LYS A 155 -17.90 -15.58 11.15
N LYS A 156 -17.07 -15.38 10.11
CA LYS A 156 -16.22 -16.45 9.56
C LYS A 156 -14.79 -16.40 10.09
N VAL A 157 -14.22 -15.21 10.19
CA VAL A 157 -12.82 -15.01 10.58
C VAL A 157 -12.72 -14.60 12.05
N GLY A 158 -13.62 -13.74 12.53
CA GLY A 158 -13.65 -13.26 13.91
C GLY A 158 -13.42 -11.75 14.01
N ALA A 159 -13.41 -11.26 15.25
CA ALA A 159 -13.10 -9.86 15.56
C ALA A 159 -11.62 -9.56 15.34
#